data_AF-A0A918ZI67-F1
#
_entry.id   AF-A0A918ZI67-F1
#
_cell.length_a   1.000
_cell.length_b   1.000
_cell.length_c   1.000
_cell.angle_alpha   90.00
_cell.angle_beta   90.00
_cell.angle_gamma   90.00
#
_symmetry.space_group_name_H-M   'P 1'
#
loop_
_entity.id
_entity.type
_entity.pdbx_description
1 polymer ?
#
loop_
_entity_poly.entity_id
_entity_poly.type
_entity_poly.pdbx_seq_one_letter_code
_entity_poly.pdbx_strand_id
1 'polypeptide(L)'
;MTGSTVAPVGSSVCRSGSTTGWHCGTVQQLNTSVTYQEGTVSGVTRTSVCAEPGDSGGSFISGSQAQGVTSGGSGNCSSGGTTYFQPINPILSTYGLTLKTTTSGPGDPGDPGEPGGTWAAGTVYQAGDTVTYGGATYRCLQGHQAQPGWEPPNVPALWERV
;
A
#
# COMPACT_ATOMS: atom_id res chain seq x y z
N MET A 1 -2.06 -9.62 -2.46
CA MET A 1 -1.59 -8.35 -1.83
C MET A 1 -0.22 -8.60 -1.24
N THR A 2 0.71 -7.64 -1.35
CA THR A 2 2.12 -7.80 -0.94
C THR A 2 2.55 -6.85 0.19
N GLY A 3 1.72 -5.86 0.56
CA GLY A 3 2.02 -4.93 1.66
C GLY A 3 0.98 -3.80 1.78
N SER A 4 1.36 -2.73 2.49
CA SER A 4 0.56 -1.51 2.68
C SER A 4 1.36 -0.21 2.50
N THR A 5 2.32 -0.23 1.57
CA THR A 5 3.05 0.98 1.19
C THR A 5 2.09 2.02 0.61
N VAL A 6 2.17 3.25 1.12
CA VAL A 6 1.29 4.34 0.70
C VAL A 6 1.63 4.78 -0.72
N ALA A 7 0.65 4.77 -1.61
CA ALA A 7 0.79 5.25 -2.97
C ALA A 7 0.87 6.79 -2.99
N PRO A 8 1.89 7.39 -3.65
CA PRO A 8 2.02 8.84 -3.73
C PRO A 8 0.91 9.46 -4.59
N VAL A 9 0.70 10.77 -4.45
CA VAL A 9 -0.21 11.56 -5.30
C VAL A 9 0.12 11.34 -6.79
N GLY A 10 -0.91 11.18 -7.61
CA GLY A 10 -0.82 10.83 -9.04
C GLY A 10 -0.83 9.33 -9.31
N SER A 11 -0.59 8.48 -8.31
CA SER A 11 -0.61 7.02 -8.49
C SER A 11 -2.00 6.50 -8.79
N SER A 12 -2.07 5.45 -9.61
CA SER A 12 -3.30 4.69 -9.82
C SER A 12 -3.72 4.01 -8.52
N VAL A 13 -5.00 4.09 -8.20
CA VAL A 13 -5.60 3.42 -7.05
C VAL A 13 -6.98 2.92 -7.42
N CYS A 14 -7.29 1.72 -6.98
CA CYS A 14 -8.57 1.06 -7.22
C CYS A 14 -9.29 0.81 -5.89
N ARG A 15 -10.61 0.83 -5.96
CA ARG A 15 -11.53 0.56 -4.88
C ARG A 15 -12.38 -0.66 -5.24
N SER A 16 -12.67 -1.49 -4.25
CA SER A 16 -13.74 -2.48 -4.30
C SER A 16 -14.85 -2.10 -3.32
N GLY A 17 -16.11 -2.13 -3.75
CA GLY A 17 -17.28 -1.94 -2.89
C GLY A 17 -18.45 -2.81 -3.32
N SER A 18 -19.39 -3.07 -2.42
CA SER A 18 -20.52 -3.98 -2.68
C SER A 18 -21.57 -3.39 -3.62
N THR A 19 -21.67 -2.06 -3.74
CA THR A 19 -22.70 -1.41 -4.55
C THR A 19 -22.24 -1.27 -5.99
N THR A 20 -21.03 -0.72 -6.19
CA THR A 20 -20.54 -0.36 -7.53
C THR A 20 -19.45 -1.32 -8.03
N GLY A 21 -18.97 -2.24 -7.19
CA GLY A 21 -17.94 -3.19 -7.57
C GLY A 21 -16.56 -2.54 -7.62
N TRP A 22 -15.84 -2.75 -8.73
CA TRP A 22 -14.44 -2.36 -8.89
C TRP A 22 -14.28 -1.10 -9.73
N HIS A 23 -13.66 -0.07 -9.16
CA HIS A 23 -13.40 1.19 -9.84
C HIS A 23 -11.99 1.69 -9.57
N CYS A 24 -11.37 2.31 -10.57
CA CYS A 24 -10.02 2.85 -10.44
C CYS A 24 -9.98 4.34 -10.81
N GLY A 25 -8.94 5.00 -10.34
CA GLY A 25 -8.69 6.43 -10.51
C GLY A 25 -7.30 6.74 -9.98
N THR A 26 -7.11 7.94 -9.45
CA THR A 26 -5.82 8.41 -8.97
C THR A 26 -5.90 8.98 -7.56
N VAL A 27 -4.80 8.85 -6.83
CA VAL A 27 -4.59 9.58 -5.57
C VAL A 27 -4.42 11.06 -5.90
N GLN A 28 -5.26 11.93 -5.32
CA GLN A 28 -5.22 13.36 -5.56
C GLN A 28 -4.53 14.12 -4.43
N GLN A 29 -4.70 13.68 -3.19
CA GLN A 29 -4.14 14.35 -2.01
C GLN A 29 -4.05 13.39 -0.84
N LEU A 30 -2.91 13.40 -0.14
CA LEU A 30 -2.68 12.66 1.11
C LEU A 30 -2.92 13.58 2.32
N ASN A 31 -3.23 12.99 3.48
CA ASN A 31 -3.36 13.70 4.77
C ASN A 31 -4.28 14.92 4.72
N THR A 32 -5.39 14.84 3.98
CA THR A 32 -6.37 15.91 3.90
C THR A 32 -7.48 15.70 4.93
N SER A 33 -8.40 16.67 5.01
CA SER A 33 -9.58 16.59 5.86
C SER A 33 -10.84 16.78 5.04
N VAL A 34 -11.91 16.13 5.47
CA VAL A 34 -13.24 16.25 4.87
C VAL A 34 -14.26 16.49 5.98
N THR A 35 -15.19 17.42 5.75
CA THR A 35 -16.24 17.76 6.72
C THR A 35 -17.56 17.16 6.28
N TYR A 36 -18.09 16.25 7.11
CA TYR A 36 -19.44 15.70 7.00
C TYR A 36 -20.39 16.42 7.97
N GLN A 37 -21.68 16.08 7.94
CA GLN A 37 -22.66 16.64 8.87
C GLN A 37 -22.35 16.23 10.32
N GLU A 38 -21.76 15.05 10.49
CA GLU A 38 -21.39 14.44 11.76
C GLU A 38 -20.05 14.99 12.31
N GLY A 39 -19.27 15.71 11.49
CA GLY A 39 -18.00 16.31 11.89
C GLY A 39 -16.91 16.22 10.82
N THR A 40 -15.74 16.75 11.17
CA THR A 40 -14.55 16.72 10.30
C THR A 40 -13.71 15.48 10.57
N VAL A 41 -13.39 14.75 9.50
CA VAL A 41 -12.46 13.61 9.53
C VAL A 41 -11.14 14.04 8.90
N SER A 42 -10.06 14.01 9.68
CA SER A 42 -8.71 14.37 9.26
C SER A 42 -7.85 13.16 8.94
N GLY A 43 -6.77 13.37 8.18
CA GLY A 43 -5.81 12.31 7.84
C GLY A 43 -6.33 11.33 6.78
N VAL A 44 -7.34 11.73 6.01
CA VAL A 44 -7.88 10.92 4.91
C VAL A 44 -7.10 11.18 3.62
N THR A 45 -7.18 10.23 2.69
CA THR A 45 -6.66 10.39 1.33
C THR A 45 -7.79 10.66 0.37
N ARG A 46 -7.65 11.72 -0.45
CA ARG A 46 -8.58 12.08 -1.52
C ARG A 46 -8.22 11.37 -2.82
N THR A 47 -9.20 10.85 -3.53
CA THR A 47 -9.04 10.17 -4.82
C THR A 47 -10.09 10.60 -5.84
N SER A 48 -9.80 10.41 -7.13
CA SER A 48 -10.78 10.55 -8.22
C SER A 48 -11.65 9.31 -8.44
N VAL A 49 -11.46 8.26 -7.65
CA VAL A 49 -12.26 7.03 -7.76
C VAL A 49 -13.70 7.37 -7.38
N CYS A 50 -14.67 6.98 -8.20
CA CYS A 50 -16.09 7.14 -7.85
C CYS A 50 -16.48 6.14 -6.74
N ALA A 51 -17.48 6.50 -5.94
CA ALA A 51 -18.11 5.61 -4.98
C ALA A 51 -19.56 6.06 -4.78
N GLU A 52 -20.43 5.12 -4.40
CA GLU A 52 -21.83 5.38 -4.12
C GLU A 52 -22.21 4.83 -2.73
N PRO A 53 -23.37 5.21 -2.16
CA PRO A 53 -23.84 4.66 -0.90
C PRO A 53 -23.81 3.12 -0.88
N GLY A 54 -23.15 2.56 0.12
CA GLY A 54 -22.91 1.12 0.27
C GLY A 54 -21.52 0.64 -0.17
N ASP A 55 -20.68 1.49 -0.77
CA ASP A 55 -19.25 1.19 -0.98
C ASP A 55 -18.37 1.52 0.25
N SER A 56 -18.92 2.22 1.24
CA SER A 56 -18.25 2.57 2.50
C SER A 56 -17.72 1.33 3.22
N GLY A 57 -16.50 1.41 3.75
CA GLY A 57 -15.76 0.27 4.32
C GLY A 57 -15.08 -0.63 3.28
N GLY A 58 -15.40 -0.47 1.99
CA GLY A 58 -14.75 -1.18 0.88
C GLY A 58 -13.25 -0.86 0.77
N SER A 59 -12.47 -1.80 0.21
CA SER A 59 -11.02 -1.72 0.18
C SER A 59 -10.50 -0.78 -0.91
N PHE A 60 -9.42 -0.05 -0.61
CA PHE A 60 -8.58 0.63 -1.59
C PHE A 60 -7.23 -0.09 -1.73
N ILE A 61 -6.77 -0.26 -2.97
CA ILE A 61 -5.54 -0.95 -3.33
C ILE A 61 -4.84 -0.23 -4.50
N SER A 62 -3.52 -0.14 -4.45
CA SER A 62 -2.68 0.33 -5.56
C SER A 62 -1.72 -0.78 -5.94
N GLY A 63 -1.88 -1.35 -7.14
CA GLY A 63 -1.19 -2.58 -7.52
C GLY A 63 -1.51 -3.72 -6.55
N SER A 64 -0.51 -4.15 -5.77
CA SER A 64 -0.65 -5.17 -4.72
C SER A 64 -0.63 -4.60 -3.29
N GLN A 65 -0.61 -3.27 -3.13
CA GLN A 65 -0.48 -2.58 -1.84
C GLN A 65 -1.84 -2.12 -1.31
N ALA A 66 -2.20 -2.55 -0.10
CA ALA A 66 -3.37 -2.06 0.62
C ALA A 66 -3.19 -0.57 0.95
N GLN A 67 -4.18 0.25 0.60
CA GLN A 67 -4.13 1.69 0.82
C GLN A 67 -5.03 2.13 1.97
N GLY A 68 -6.23 1.56 2.07
CA GLY A 68 -7.19 2.00 3.06
C GLY A 68 -8.59 1.45 2.86
N VAL A 69 -9.54 2.05 3.55
CA VAL A 69 -10.96 1.72 3.48
C VAL A 69 -11.79 2.97 3.16
N THR A 70 -12.81 2.82 2.33
CA THR A 70 -13.69 3.92 1.91
C THR A 70 -14.38 4.56 3.12
N SER A 71 -14.19 5.87 3.31
CA SER A 71 -14.90 6.65 4.33
C SER A 71 -16.18 7.27 3.78
N GLY A 72 -16.09 7.87 2.59
CA GLY A 72 -17.21 8.55 1.94
C GLY A 72 -16.74 9.44 0.80
N GLY A 73 -17.65 10.15 0.14
CA GLY A 73 -17.32 10.92 -1.06
C GLY A 73 -18.49 11.75 -1.58
N SER A 74 -18.32 12.29 -2.78
CA SER A 74 -19.32 13.03 -3.53
C SER A 74 -19.29 12.65 -5.01
N GLY A 75 -20.40 12.87 -5.72
CA GLY A 75 -20.58 12.44 -7.10
C GLY A 75 -21.17 11.03 -7.19
N ASN A 76 -20.95 10.35 -8.31
CA ASN A 76 -21.46 9.00 -8.59
C ASN A 76 -20.58 8.32 -9.65
N CYS A 77 -20.84 7.04 -9.95
CA CYS A 77 -20.05 6.29 -10.92
C CYS A 77 -20.47 6.50 -12.39
N SER A 78 -21.48 7.33 -12.65
CA SER A 78 -21.89 7.73 -14.01
C SER A 78 -21.23 9.04 -14.48
N SER A 79 -21.15 10.05 -13.62
CA SER A 79 -20.57 11.37 -13.90
C SER A 79 -19.20 11.60 -13.29
N GLY A 80 -18.69 10.63 -12.51
CA GLY A 80 -17.48 10.77 -11.72
C GLY A 80 -17.73 11.39 -10.34
N GLY A 81 -16.70 11.39 -9.52
CA GLY A 81 -16.79 11.83 -8.14
C GLY A 81 -15.44 11.97 -7.45
N THR A 82 -15.49 12.32 -6.17
CA THR A 82 -14.35 12.32 -5.27
C THR A 82 -14.63 11.37 -4.13
N THR A 83 -13.73 10.43 -3.87
CA THR A 83 -13.83 9.52 -2.74
C THR A 83 -12.66 9.70 -1.80
N TYR A 84 -12.95 9.71 -0.51
CA TYR A 84 -12.00 9.74 0.58
C TYR A 84 -11.89 8.36 1.23
N PHE A 85 -10.67 7.92 1.49
CA PHE A 85 -10.42 6.70 2.24
C PHE A 85 -9.58 6.99 3.49
N GLN A 86 -9.81 6.21 4.54
CA GLN A 86 -8.97 6.18 5.74
C GLN A 86 -7.75 5.29 5.46
N PRO A 87 -6.52 5.79 5.61
CA PRO A 87 -5.33 5.01 5.33
C PRO A 87 -5.21 3.77 6.23
N ILE A 88 -4.73 2.65 5.67
CA ILE A 88 -4.70 1.38 6.41
C ILE A 88 -3.64 1.38 7.52
N ASN A 89 -2.48 2.04 7.33
CA ASN A 89 -1.38 1.98 8.31
C ASN A 89 -1.75 2.58 9.68
N PRO A 90 -2.40 3.76 9.78
CA PRO A 90 -2.94 4.26 11.04
C PRO A 90 -3.94 3.31 11.71
N ILE A 91 -4.81 2.64 10.93
CA ILE A 91 -5.77 1.67 11.44
C ILE A 91 -5.01 0.47 12.05
N LEU A 92 -4.04 -0.08 11.32
CA LEU A 92 -3.21 -1.19 11.80
C LEU A 92 -2.47 -0.83 13.09
N SER A 93 -1.84 0.35 13.13
CA SER A 93 -1.09 0.83 14.30
C SER A 93 -1.98 1.08 15.52
N THR A 94 -3.16 1.69 15.33
CA THR A 94 -4.06 2.05 16.43
C THR A 94 -4.64 0.81 17.10
N TYR A 95 -4.94 -0.23 16.31
CA TYR A 95 -5.61 -1.43 16.79
C TYR A 95 -4.66 -2.63 16.96
N GLY A 96 -3.34 -2.45 16.75
CA GLY A 96 -2.37 -3.54 16.85
C GLY A 96 -2.61 -4.67 15.86
N LEU A 97 -3.15 -4.37 14.68
CA LEU A 97 -3.50 -5.35 13.66
C LEU A 97 -2.32 -5.60 12.71
N THR A 98 -2.26 -6.81 12.17
CA THR A 98 -1.29 -7.18 11.13
C THR A 98 -2.00 -7.40 9.81
N LEU A 99 -1.54 -6.74 8.75
CA LEU A 99 -2.01 -7.02 7.39
C LEU A 99 -1.43 -8.34 6.90
N LYS A 100 -2.29 -9.34 6.69
CA LYS A 100 -1.87 -10.60 6.07
C LYS A 100 -1.81 -10.44 4.54
N THR A 101 -0.65 -10.72 3.98
CA THR A 101 -0.36 -10.67 2.54
C THR A 101 -0.17 -12.10 2.00
N THR A 102 -0.44 -12.32 0.71
CA THR A 102 -0.41 -13.65 0.08
C THR A 102 0.78 -13.86 -0.84
N THR A 103 1.77 -12.95 -0.79
CA THR A 103 3.05 -13.08 -1.50
C THR A 103 4.16 -13.13 -0.46
N SER A 104 4.79 -14.30 -0.34
CA SER A 104 5.62 -14.80 0.79
C SER A 104 4.79 -15.00 2.07
N GLY A 105 4.74 -16.15 2.72
CA GLY A 105 5.64 -17.31 2.86
C GLY A 105 5.36 -17.91 4.25
N PRO A 106 5.83 -19.11 4.61
CA PRO A 106 5.31 -19.87 5.76
C PRO A 106 5.64 -19.25 7.13
N GLY A 107 4.71 -19.47 8.08
CA GLY A 107 4.90 -19.40 9.54
C GLY A 107 3.93 -18.43 10.23
N ASP A 108 2.84 -18.80 10.91
CA ASP A 108 2.53 -19.99 11.73
C ASP A 108 3.67 -20.37 12.68
N PRO A 109 3.46 -20.57 13.99
CA PRO A 109 4.55 -20.90 14.91
C PRO A 109 5.10 -22.30 14.59
N GLY A 110 6.08 -22.37 13.69
CA GLY A 110 6.61 -23.64 13.21
C GLY A 110 7.78 -23.60 12.23
N ASP A 111 8.34 -22.44 11.83
CA ASP A 111 9.50 -22.44 10.92
C ASP A 111 10.47 -21.27 11.19
N PRO A 112 11.80 -21.51 11.38
CA PRO A 112 12.77 -20.44 11.56
C PRO A 112 12.99 -19.73 10.22
N GLY A 113 12.74 -18.43 10.18
CA GLY A 113 12.70 -17.63 8.96
C GLY A 113 13.88 -17.85 8.00
N GLU A 114 13.55 -18.02 6.72
CA GLU A 114 14.54 -18.06 5.66
C GLU A 114 14.62 -16.71 4.90
N PRO A 115 15.85 -16.20 4.68
CA PRO A 115 16.12 -14.99 3.92
C PRO A 115 16.35 -15.33 2.43
N GLY A 116 15.54 -14.84 1.50
CA GLY A 116 15.85 -15.01 0.07
C GLY A 116 14.68 -14.85 -0.90
N GLY A 117 14.66 -13.73 -1.65
CA GLY A 117 13.77 -13.55 -2.80
C GLY A 117 14.37 -12.59 -3.84
N THR A 118 13.93 -12.63 -5.11
CA THR A 118 14.46 -11.71 -6.12
C THR A 118 14.16 -10.24 -5.77
N TRP A 119 15.14 -9.35 -5.95
CA TRP A 119 14.95 -7.92 -5.68
C TRP A 119 13.82 -7.34 -6.55
N ALA A 120 13.00 -6.46 -5.97
CA ALA A 120 11.92 -5.78 -6.65
C ALA A 120 11.77 -4.32 -6.17
N ALA A 121 11.68 -3.39 -7.11
CA ALA A 121 11.35 -1.98 -6.84
C ALA A 121 9.99 -1.86 -6.14
N GLY A 122 9.87 -0.89 -5.24
CA GLY A 122 8.69 -0.66 -4.39
C GLY A 122 8.60 -1.56 -3.15
N THR A 123 9.52 -2.54 -3.00
CA THR A 123 9.61 -3.40 -1.81
C THR A 123 10.35 -2.68 -0.69
N VAL A 124 9.86 -2.82 0.55
CA VAL A 124 10.58 -2.37 1.74
C VAL A 124 11.46 -3.52 2.23
N TYR A 125 12.77 -3.29 2.26
CA TYR A 125 13.76 -4.23 2.77
C TYR A 125 14.25 -3.74 4.13
N GLN A 126 14.39 -4.65 5.09
CA GLN A 126 15.00 -4.43 6.39
C GLN A 126 16.50 -4.75 6.34
N ALA A 127 17.28 -4.11 7.22
CA ALA A 127 18.69 -4.48 7.37
C ALA A 127 18.79 -5.96 7.79
N GLY A 128 19.58 -6.74 7.05
CA GLY A 128 19.69 -8.17 7.22
C GLY A 128 18.97 -9.00 6.16
N ASP A 129 17.99 -8.43 5.45
CA ASP A 129 17.25 -9.12 4.39
C ASP A 129 18.19 -9.55 3.27
N THR A 130 17.93 -10.71 2.66
CA THR A 130 18.74 -11.21 1.54
C THR A 130 17.89 -11.34 0.28
N VAL A 131 18.40 -10.84 -0.84
CA VAL A 131 17.72 -10.81 -2.13
C VAL A 131 18.61 -11.31 -3.27
N THR A 132 18.01 -11.77 -4.36
CA THR A 132 18.73 -12.15 -5.58
C THR A 132 18.53 -11.09 -6.68
N TYR A 133 19.59 -10.61 -7.31
CA TYR A 133 19.50 -9.71 -8.48
C TYR A 133 20.59 -10.05 -9.50
N GLY A 134 20.22 -10.22 -10.76
CA GLY A 134 21.17 -10.56 -11.83
C GLY A 134 21.96 -11.85 -11.58
N GLY A 135 21.38 -12.82 -10.85
CA GLY A 135 22.03 -14.09 -10.51
C GLY A 135 23.01 -14.04 -9.33
N ALA A 136 23.16 -12.89 -8.67
CA ALA A 136 23.94 -12.74 -7.45
C ALA A 136 23.04 -12.46 -6.24
N THR A 137 23.49 -12.86 -5.07
CA THR A 137 22.80 -12.66 -3.80
C THR A 137 23.32 -11.40 -3.12
N TYR A 138 22.43 -10.63 -2.50
CA TYR A 138 22.74 -9.38 -1.81
C TYR A 138 22.02 -9.30 -0.48
N ARG A 139 22.72 -8.81 0.54
CA ARG A 139 22.19 -8.51 1.86
C ARG A 139 21.91 -7.02 1.98
N CYS A 140 20.74 -6.67 2.48
CA CYS A 140 20.37 -5.30 2.80
C CYS A 140 21.14 -4.83 4.04
N LEU A 141 21.85 -3.71 3.94
CA LEU A 141 22.65 -3.13 5.02
C LEU A 141 21.85 -2.15 5.88
N GLN A 142 20.90 -1.44 5.28
CA GLN A 142 20.10 -0.40 5.93
C GLN A 142 18.65 -0.52 5.47
N GLY A 143 17.70 -0.45 6.39
CA GLY A 143 16.28 -0.54 6.05
C GLY A 143 15.84 0.58 5.11
N HIS A 144 15.24 0.25 3.97
CA HIS A 144 14.83 1.22 2.95
C HIS A 144 13.69 0.69 2.07
N GLN A 145 13.04 1.59 1.33
CA GLN A 145 12.13 1.23 0.24
C GLN A 145 12.90 1.28 -1.07
N ALA A 146 12.96 0.16 -1.79
CA ALA A 146 13.62 0.07 -3.08
C ALA A 146 12.93 0.98 -4.11
N GLN A 147 13.72 1.77 -4.84
CA GLN A 147 13.25 2.62 -5.94
C GLN A 147 13.88 2.16 -7.26
N PRO A 148 13.28 2.45 -8.43
CA PRO A 148 13.95 2.26 -9.71
C PRO A 148 15.30 3.00 -9.71
N GLY A 149 16.39 2.31 -10.07
CA GLY A 149 17.76 2.83 -9.94
C GLY A 149 18.45 2.50 -8.61
N TRP A 150 17.76 1.88 -7.65
CA TRP A 150 18.31 1.38 -6.38
C TRP A 150 18.47 -0.14 -6.40
N GLU A 151 18.73 -0.72 -7.57
CA GLU A 151 19.06 -2.13 -7.69
C GLU A 151 20.32 -2.45 -6.87
N PRO A 152 20.46 -3.66 -6.30
CA PRO A 152 21.57 -3.98 -5.41
C PRO A 152 22.99 -3.63 -5.91
N PRO A 153 23.36 -3.85 -7.19
CA PRO A 153 24.67 -3.44 -7.69
C PRO A 153 24.85 -1.92 -7.84
N ASN A 154 23.77 -1.13 -7.89
CA ASN A 154 23.80 0.30 -8.16
C ASN A 154 23.93 1.15 -6.88
N VAL A 155 23.59 0.60 -5.72
CA VAL A 155 23.52 1.30 -4.43
C VAL A 155 24.24 0.51 -3.32
N PRO A 156 25.58 0.42 -3.34
CA PRO A 156 26.37 -0.37 -2.38
C PRO A 156 26.29 0.14 -0.93
N ALA A 157 25.78 1.35 -0.71
CA ALA A 157 25.48 1.85 0.64
C ALA A 157 24.28 1.14 1.30
N LEU A 158 23.39 0.56 0.49
CA LEU A 158 22.17 -0.12 0.92
C LEU A 158 22.27 -1.64 0.80
N TRP A 159 23.17 -2.14 -0.06
CA TRP A 159 23.30 -3.56 -0.37
C TRP A 159 24.75 -4.02 -0.36
N GLU A 160 25.00 -5.18 0.23
CA GLU A 160 26.27 -5.89 0.21
C GLU A 160 26.08 -7.20 -0.56
N ARG A 161 27.00 -7.51 -1.50
CA ARG A 161 26.95 -8.80 -2.19
C ARG A 161 27.43 -9.92 -1.27
N VAL A 162 26.69 -11.03 -1.26
CA VAL A 162 27.01 -12.27 -0.52
C VAL A 162 27.50 -13.35 -1.48
#